data_AF-R5KJP9-F1
#
_entry.id   AF-R5KJP9-F1
#
_cell.length_a   1.000
_cell.length_b   1.000
_cell.length_c   1.000
_cell.angle_alpha   90.00
_cell.angle_beta   90.00
_cell.angle_gamma   90.00
#
_symmetry.space_group_name_H-M   'P 1'
#
loop_
_entity.id
_entity.type
_entity.pdbx_description
1 polymer ?
#
loop_
_entity_poly.entity_id
_entity_poly.type
_entity_poly.pdbx_seq_one_letter_code
_entity_poly.pdbx_strand_id
1 'polypeptide(L)'
;MNSRYNSAFKIRRNLADAGCEEQMIQDFFELGKEHRRAEQYRLLGRQKAFLLEQLHKDQYRIDCLDHMVYTMQEEDKKRSEDPK
;
A
#
# COMPACT_ATOMS: atom_id res chain seq x y z
N MET A 1 -19.80 30.08 -4.13
CA MET A 1 -18.97 29.17 -3.30
C MET A 1 -18.49 28.01 -4.17
N ASN A 2 -17.22 27.61 -4.07
CA ASN A 2 -16.74 26.22 -4.27
C ASN A 2 -16.15 25.69 -5.60
N SER A 3 -15.38 26.44 -6.40
CA SER A 3 -14.44 25.78 -7.34
C SER A 3 -13.15 25.32 -6.63
N ARG A 4 -12.52 26.23 -5.87
CA ARG A 4 -11.26 25.96 -5.13
C ARG A 4 -11.44 25.00 -3.94
N TYR A 5 -12.58 25.06 -3.25
CA TYR A 5 -12.93 24.10 -2.18
C TYR A 5 -13.15 22.69 -2.71
N ASN A 6 -13.71 22.54 -3.91
CA ASN A 6 -13.92 21.23 -4.52
C ASN A 6 -12.57 20.57 -4.87
N SER A 7 -11.59 21.37 -5.28
CA SER A 7 -10.21 20.90 -5.52
C SER A 7 -9.51 20.45 -4.24
N ALA A 8 -9.55 21.25 -3.16
CA ALA A 8 -8.94 20.89 -1.88
C ALA A 8 -9.58 19.64 -1.25
N PHE A 9 -10.91 19.53 -1.31
CA PHE A 9 -11.62 18.35 -0.84
C PHE A 9 -11.21 17.08 -1.60
N LYS A 10 -11.14 17.15 -2.94
CA LYS A 10 -10.68 16.04 -3.78
C LYS A 10 -9.25 15.63 -3.46
N ILE A 11 -8.34 16.59 -3.28
CA ILE A 11 -6.96 16.32 -2.91
C ILE A 11 -6.91 15.61 -1.55
N ARG A 12 -7.61 16.12 -0.54
CA ARG A 12 -7.64 15.51 0.79
C ARG A 12 -8.15 14.07 0.75
N ARG A 13 -9.25 13.84 0.02
CA ARG A 13 -9.79 12.50 -0.16
C ARG A 13 -8.78 11.58 -0.85
N ASN A 14 -8.11 12.03 -1.91
CA ASN A 14 -7.11 11.22 -2.59
C ASN A 14 -5.94 10.83 -1.65
N LEU A 15 -5.52 11.73 -0.78
CA LEU A 15 -4.48 11.44 0.21
C LEU A 15 -4.98 10.43 1.25
N ALA A 16 -6.20 10.59 1.76
CA ALA A 16 -6.81 9.66 2.71
C ALA A 16 -7.02 8.27 2.10
N ASP A 17 -7.54 8.20 0.87
CA ASP A 17 -7.74 6.94 0.12
C ASP A 17 -6.40 6.24 -0.16
N ALA A 18 -5.29 7.00 -0.26
CA ALA A 18 -3.92 6.48 -0.36
C ALA A 18 -3.32 6.07 1.00
N GLY A 19 -4.07 6.15 2.09
CA GLY A 19 -3.65 5.80 3.44
C GLY A 19 -2.73 6.83 4.11
N CYS A 20 -2.69 8.08 3.62
CA CYS A 20 -1.99 9.15 4.32
C CYS A 20 -2.74 9.48 5.62
N GLU A 21 -2.03 9.50 6.75
CA GLU A 21 -2.59 9.91 8.04
C GLU A 21 -2.91 11.42 8.08
N GLU A 22 -3.79 11.83 8.99
CA GLU A 22 -4.26 13.23 9.06
C GLU A 22 -3.11 14.23 9.23
N GLN A 23 -2.06 13.88 9.99
CA GLN A 23 -0.87 14.72 10.13
C GLN A 23 -0.15 14.92 8.79
N MET A 24 0.04 13.85 8.03
CA MET A 24 0.67 13.90 6.71
C MET A 24 -0.16 14.72 5.71
N ILE A 25 -1.48 14.63 5.79
CA ILE A 25 -2.42 15.43 5.00
C ILE A 25 -2.28 16.92 5.35
N GLN A 26 -2.22 17.25 6.64
CA GLN A 26 -2.04 18.62 7.11
C GLN A 26 -0.71 19.20 6.61
N ASP A 27 0.39 18.49 6.82
CA ASP A 27 1.73 18.89 6.37
C ASP A 27 1.75 19.12 4.85
N PHE A 28 1.09 18.26 4.06
CA PHE A 28 0.98 18.42 2.62
C PHE A 28 0.30 19.75 2.24
N PHE A 29 -0.77 20.14 2.91
CA PHE A 29 -1.44 21.41 2.62
C PHE A 29 -0.64 22.63 3.09
N GLU A 30 0.08 22.54 4.20
CA GLU A 30 0.97 23.60 4.70
C GLU A 30 2.13 23.87 3.73
N LEU A 31 2.82 22.81 3.29
CA LEU A 31 3.85 22.90 2.26
C LEU A 31 3.31 23.49 0.94
N GLY A 32 2.05 23.21 0.62
CA GLY A 32 1.36 23.79 -0.53
C GLY A 32 1.14 25.31 -0.42
N LYS A 33 0.85 25.82 0.78
CA LYS A 33 0.73 27.27 1.05
C LYS A 33 2.08 27.96 0.93
N GLU A 34 3.16 27.28 1.29
CA GLU A 34 4.54 27.77 1.19
C GLU A 34 5.18 27.58 -0.20
N HIS A 35 4.42 27.08 -1.19
CA HIS A 35 4.91 26.75 -2.54
C HIS A 35 6.05 25.70 -2.56
N ARG A 36 6.19 24.89 -1.51
CA ARG A 36 7.25 23.86 -1.34
C ARG A 36 6.87 22.54 -2.01
N ARG A 37 6.69 22.58 -3.33
CA ARG A 37 6.26 21.41 -4.15
C ARG A 37 7.20 20.21 -4.04
N ALA A 38 8.52 20.44 -3.97
CA ALA A 38 9.50 19.37 -3.84
C ALA A 38 9.26 18.52 -2.58
N GLU A 39 8.85 19.15 -1.48
CA GLU A 39 8.60 18.46 -0.22
C GLU A 39 7.26 17.75 -0.20
N GLN A 40 6.24 18.32 -0.85
CA GLN A 40 5.00 17.59 -1.13
C GLN A 40 5.28 16.29 -1.90
N TYR A 41 6.15 16.33 -2.92
CA TYR A 41 6.53 15.10 -3.64
C TYR A 41 7.30 14.11 -2.77
N ARG A 42 8.21 14.58 -1.91
CA ARG A 42 8.92 13.71 -0.96
C ARG A 42 7.98 13.02 0.03
N LEU A 43 7.00 13.75 0.55
CA LEU A 43 5.97 13.24 1.44
C LEU A 43 5.16 12.14 0.76
N LEU A 44 4.69 12.37 -0.47
CA LEU A 44 4.01 11.34 -1.28
C LEU A 44 4.90 10.13 -1.58
N GLY A 45 6.18 10.36 -1.89
CA GLY A 45 7.15 9.29 -2.13
C GLY A 45 7.36 8.39 -0.92
N ARG A 46 7.38 8.98 0.28
CA ARG A 46 7.46 8.23 1.55
C ARG A 46 6.24 7.34 1.76
N GLN A 47 5.03 7.87 1.53
CA GLN A 47 3.81 7.07 1.63
C GLN A 47 3.82 5.89 0.66
N LYS A 48 4.21 6.14 -0.60
CA LYS A 48 4.35 5.08 -1.61
C LYS A 48 5.32 3.99 -1.17
N ALA A 49 6.48 4.38 -0.63
CA ALA A 49 7.49 3.43 -0.16
C ALA A 49 6.96 2.55 0.99
N PHE A 50 6.24 3.16 1.94
CA PHE A 50 5.59 2.43 3.02
C PHE A 50 4.56 1.41 2.50
N LEU A 51 3.70 1.80 1.56
CA LEU A 51 2.72 0.89 0.97
C LEU A 51 3.39 -0.28 0.24
N LEU A 52 4.47 -0.03 -0.49
CA LEU A 52 5.25 -1.09 -1.15
C LEU A 52 5.88 -2.04 -0.14
N GLU A 53 6.38 -1.53 0.99
CA GLU A 53 6.92 -2.37 2.05
C GLU A 53 5.85 -3.30 2.65
N GLN A 54 4.65 -2.79 2.91
CA GLN A 54 3.53 -3.61 3.40
C GLN A 54 3.11 -4.66 2.36
N LEU A 55 3.01 -4.26 1.08
CA LEU A 55 2.70 -5.18 -0.01
C LEU A 55 3.72 -6.32 -0.09
N HIS A 56 5.03 -6.03 0.01
CA HIS A 56 6.06 -7.06 0.00
C HIS A 56 5.96 -8.02 1.20
N LYS A 57 5.59 -7.51 2.39
CA LYS A 57 5.36 -8.35 3.58
C LYS A 57 4.19 -9.30 3.38
N ASP A 58 3.08 -8.80 2.84
CA ASP A 58 1.91 -9.63 2.56
C ASP A 58 2.17 -10.63 1.43
N GLN A 59 2.88 -10.23 0.38
CA GLN A 59 3.32 -11.14 -0.68
C GLN A 59 4.16 -12.29 -0.11
N TYR A 60 5.13 -11.99 0.75
CA TYR A 60 5.96 -13.03 1.39
C TYR A 60 5.12 -14.03 2.20
N ARG A 61 4.09 -13.55 2.90
CA ARG A 61 3.18 -14.40 3.67
C ARG A 61 2.37 -15.31 2.75
N ILE A 62 1.93 -14.81 1.61
CA ILE A 62 1.23 -15.59 0.58
C ILE A 62 2.17 -16.65 -0.01
N ASP A 63 3.40 -16.27 -0.38
CA ASP A 63 4.38 -17.20 -0.96
C ASP A 63 4.67 -18.39 -0.02
N CYS A 64 4.72 -18.13 1.30
CA CYS A 64 4.88 -19.17 2.31
C CYS A 64 3.68 -20.13 2.38
N LEU A 65 2.46 -19.60 2.25
CA LEU A 65 1.25 -20.41 2.21
C LEU A 65 1.18 -21.25 0.92
N ASP A 66 1.50 -20.65 -0.22
CA ASP A 66 1.53 -21.33 -1.52
C ASP A 66 2.55 -22.49 -1.51
N HIS A 67 3.74 -22.26 -0.95
CA HIS A 67 4.75 -23.31 -0.79
C HIS A 67 4.25 -24.45 0.11
N MET A 68 3.57 -24.12 1.22
CA MET A 68 3.01 -25.14 2.12
C MET A 68 1.95 -25.99 1.42
N VAL A 69 1.01 -25.35 0.71
CA VAL A 69 -0.02 -26.03 -0.06
C VAL A 69 0.59 -26.94 -1.12
N TYR A 70 1.58 -26.44 -1.88
CA TYR A 70 2.30 -27.25 -2.86
C TYR A 70 2.96 -28.48 -2.21
N THR A 71 3.64 -28.29 -1.08
CA THR A 71 4.29 -29.40 -0.35
C THR A 71 3.28 -30.47 0.05
N MET A 72 2.15 -30.08 0.62
CA MET A 72 1.08 -31.02 1.00
C MET A 72 0.51 -31.77 -0.21
N GLN A 73 0.30 -31.07 -1.33
CA GLN A 73 -0.19 -31.70 -2.56
C GLN A 73 0.80 -32.73 -3.12
N GLU A 74 2.11 -32.49 -3.02
CA GLU A 74 3.13 -33.45 -3.44
C GLU A 74 3.19 -34.67 -2.51
N GLU A 75 2.95 -34.50 -1.21
CA GLU A 75 2.82 -35.61 -0.25
C GLU A 75 1.59 -36.48 -0.55
N ASP A 76 0.45 -35.86 -0.84
CA ASP A 76 -0.79 -36.55 -1.19
C ASP A 76 -0.63 -37.36 -2.49
N LYS A 77 0.01 -36.79 -3.51
CA LYS A 77 0.32 -37.51 -4.77
C LYS A 77 1.18 -38.74 -4.52
N LYS A 78 2.25 -38.61 -3.74
CA LYS A 78 3.13 -39.73 -3.39
C LYS A 78 2.38 -40.84 -2.63
N ARG A 79 1.46 -40.47 -1.73
CA ARG A 79 0.60 -41.44 -1.03
C ARG A 79 -0.37 -42.17 -1.96
N SER A 80 -0.79 -41.55 -3.06
CA SER A 80 -1.68 -42.18 -4.05
C SER A 80 -0.95 -43.07 -5.06
N GLU A 81 0.37 -42.94 -5.19
CA GLU A 81 1.20 -43.69 -6.16
C GLU A 81 1.89 -44.93 -5.57
N ASP A 82 1.81 -45.17 -4.25
CA ASP A 82 2.23 -46.42 -3.61
C ASP A 82 1.00 -47.33 -3.38
N PRO A 83 0.71 -48.32 -4.25
CA PRO A 83 -0.30 -49.32 -3.96
C PRO A 83 0.26 -50.28 -2.92
N LYS A 84 -0.42 -50.38 -1.77
CA LYS A 84 -0.23 -51.48 -0.82
C LYS A 84 -0.46 -52.84 -1.48
#